data_AF-A0A804LLK7-F1
#
_entry.id   AF-A0A804LLK7-F1
#
_cell.length_a   1.000
_cell.length_b   1.000
_cell.length_c   1.000
_cell.angle_alpha   90.00
_cell.angle_beta   90.00
_cell.angle_gamma   90.00
#
_symmetry.space_group_name_H-M   'P 1'
#
loop_
_entity.id
_entity.type
_entity.pdbx_description
1 polymer ?
#
loop_
_entity_poly.entity_id
_entity_poly.type
_entity_poly.pdbx_seq_one_letter_code
_entity_poly.pdbx_strand_id
1 'polypeptide(L)'
;MESMSMVKRLIYTSSPSVVFDGVHGIFNADESMPYPDKFNDSYSETKADAEKLVMRANGREGLLTCCIRPSSIFGPGDKLMVPSLVAAARAGKSKYIIGDGNNYYDFTYVENVAYGHVCAEKTLSSEDGAKIAAGKTYFITNMEPIKFWEFMSLILEGLGYERPSVKIPVSVMMPVAHVVEWTYQKFAKYGMKVPQLTPSRIRLLSCNRTFSCSRAKEQLGYEPLVSLKDGVKRTVESYSHLQAQNHRSISKASIFLGNGNLAKTVLWEDAKQTVTVLLLLAVIYYHLFTCGYTFITAMAKLLSLTALFLFIHGMLPSNLFGHKVEKLEASNFHITQAQAHHIANSISSNWNSLVSALRSLCRGNDWLLFLKVSLSLLVVSILSSMSSQAAFKIGTALVFTGFKAYEKWEDSIDSMVGDACTILLHFGSAKESSS
;
A
#
# COMPACT_ATOMS: atom_id res chain seq x y z
N MET A 1 19.30 61.45 -2.84
CA MET A 1 18.24 60.50 -2.44
C MET A 1 18.23 59.43 -3.50
N GLU A 2 18.99 58.35 -3.30
CA GLU A 2 19.02 57.22 -4.23
C GLU A 2 17.59 56.71 -4.41
N SER A 3 17.15 56.56 -5.66
CA SER A 3 15.82 56.07 -5.95
C SER A 3 15.72 54.65 -5.38
N MET A 4 14.94 54.46 -4.32
CA MET A 4 14.46 53.12 -3.97
C MET A 4 13.88 52.53 -5.26
N SER A 5 14.47 51.45 -5.75
CA SER A 5 14.05 50.80 -6.99
C SER A 5 12.61 50.32 -6.82
N MET A 6 11.65 51.14 -7.25
CA MET A 6 10.25 50.73 -7.28
C MET A 6 10.11 49.54 -8.23
N VAL A 7 9.51 48.47 -7.72
CA VAL A 7 9.16 47.30 -8.53
C VAL A 7 8.16 47.74 -9.60
N LYS A 8 8.53 47.62 -10.88
CA LYS A 8 7.68 48.06 -12.00
C LYS A 8 6.67 47.01 -12.45
N ARG A 9 6.97 45.72 -12.21
CA ARG A 9 6.18 44.58 -12.69
C ARG A 9 6.06 43.53 -11.59
N LEU A 10 4.85 43.05 -11.35
CA LEU A 10 4.55 41.99 -10.40
C LEU A 10 3.79 40.87 -11.09
N ILE A 11 4.39 39.69 -11.15
CA ILE A 11 3.75 38.49 -11.67
C ILE A 11 3.41 37.59 -10.48
N TYR A 12 2.13 37.27 -10.32
CA TYR A 12 1.63 36.47 -9.22
C TYR A 12 1.25 35.07 -9.67
N THR A 13 1.82 34.05 -9.00
CA THR A 13 1.42 32.65 -9.18
C THR A 13 0.16 32.35 -8.39
N SER A 14 -0.98 32.40 -9.08
CA SER A 14 -2.28 32.00 -8.59
C SER A 14 -2.48 30.48 -8.78
N SER A 15 -3.73 30.02 -8.83
CA SER A 15 -4.08 28.61 -9.02
C SER A 15 -5.39 28.48 -9.78
N PRO A 16 -5.59 27.44 -10.60
CA PRO A 16 -6.89 27.15 -11.20
C PRO A 16 -7.95 26.73 -10.17
N SER A 17 -7.55 26.47 -8.92
CA SER A 17 -8.50 26.20 -7.84
C SER A 17 -9.34 27.42 -7.46
N VAL A 18 -8.93 28.64 -7.83
CA VAL A 18 -9.68 29.88 -7.54
C VAL A 18 -11.03 29.98 -8.27
N VAL A 19 -11.27 29.14 -9.28
CA VAL A 19 -12.55 29.05 -9.99
C VAL A 19 -13.29 27.74 -9.72
N PHE A 20 -12.81 26.93 -8.77
CA PHE A 20 -13.38 25.61 -8.45
C PHE A 20 -14.17 25.66 -7.14
N ASP A 21 -15.47 25.36 -7.23
CA ASP A 21 -16.40 25.35 -6.09
C ASP A 21 -16.34 24.07 -5.25
N GLY A 22 -15.53 23.09 -5.68
CA GLY A 22 -15.43 21.81 -4.99
C GLY A 22 -16.66 20.92 -5.16
N VAL A 23 -17.58 21.21 -6.08
CA VAL A 23 -18.81 20.43 -6.31
C VAL A 23 -18.91 20.02 -7.78
N HIS A 24 -18.78 20.99 -8.69
CA HIS A 24 -19.04 20.79 -10.12
C HIS A 24 -17.74 20.61 -10.90
N GLY A 25 -17.74 19.67 -11.86
CA GLY A 25 -16.62 19.51 -12.77
C GLY A 25 -16.44 20.75 -13.66
N ILE A 26 -15.18 21.07 -13.96
CA ILE A 26 -14.78 22.15 -14.85
C ILE A 26 -14.34 21.56 -16.18
N PHE A 27 -14.92 22.05 -17.27
CA PHE A 27 -14.67 21.56 -18.62
C PHE A 27 -14.21 22.72 -19.51
N ASN A 28 -12.93 22.69 -19.88
CA ASN A 28 -12.29 23.67 -20.76
C ASN A 28 -12.58 25.14 -20.37
N ALA A 29 -12.55 25.44 -19.08
CA ALA A 29 -12.87 26.80 -18.60
C ALA A 29 -11.78 27.80 -18.96
N ASP A 30 -12.18 29.04 -19.24
CA ASP A 30 -11.31 30.16 -19.50
C ASP A 30 -11.38 31.21 -18.37
N GLU A 31 -10.67 32.32 -18.54
CA GLU A 31 -10.59 33.37 -17.52
C GLU A 31 -11.87 34.18 -17.32
N SER A 32 -12.95 33.91 -18.06
CA SER A 32 -14.27 34.49 -17.82
C SER A 32 -15.00 33.84 -16.63
N MET A 33 -14.56 32.65 -16.20
CA MET A 33 -15.18 31.92 -15.09
C MET A 33 -15.04 32.71 -13.77
N PRO A 34 -16.15 32.97 -13.04
CA PRO A 34 -16.11 33.76 -11.83
C PRO A 34 -15.45 32.98 -10.67
N TYR A 35 -15.02 33.72 -9.65
CA TYR A 35 -14.71 33.12 -8.35
C TYR A 35 -16.00 32.53 -7.75
N PRO A 36 -15.96 31.32 -7.17
CA PRO A 36 -17.14 30.72 -6.54
C PRO A 36 -17.48 31.43 -5.23
N ASP A 37 -18.75 31.38 -4.83
CA ASP A 37 -19.19 31.90 -3.52
C ASP A 37 -18.60 31.09 -2.35
N LYS A 38 -18.34 29.81 -2.59
CA LYS A 38 -17.75 28.89 -1.61
C LYS A 38 -16.62 28.09 -2.26
N PHE A 39 -15.43 28.22 -1.69
CA PHE A 39 -14.25 27.49 -2.13
C PHE A 39 -14.21 26.06 -1.58
N ASN A 40 -13.51 25.16 -2.30
CA ASN A 40 -13.27 23.78 -1.89
C ASN A 40 -12.44 23.68 -0.59
N ASP A 41 -11.47 24.57 -0.43
CA ASP A 41 -10.55 24.62 0.70
C ASP A 41 -10.01 26.03 0.94
N SER A 42 -9.43 26.25 2.13
CA SER A 42 -8.85 27.54 2.52
C SER A 42 -7.66 27.94 1.64
N TYR A 43 -6.94 27.00 1.03
CA TYR A 43 -5.85 27.32 0.12
C TYR A 43 -6.39 28.05 -1.12
N SER A 44 -7.46 27.53 -1.72
CA SER A 44 -8.12 28.10 -2.89
C SER A 44 -8.66 29.51 -2.59
N GLU A 45 -9.25 29.70 -1.41
CA GLU A 45 -9.72 31.01 -0.92
C GLU A 45 -8.58 32.02 -0.77
N THR A 46 -7.49 31.65 -0.09
CA THR A 46 -6.33 32.54 0.09
C THR A 46 -5.67 32.93 -1.24
N LYS A 47 -5.63 32.00 -2.21
CA LYS A 47 -5.14 32.28 -3.56
C LYS A 47 -6.05 33.23 -4.33
N ALA A 48 -7.37 33.07 -4.20
CA ALA A 48 -8.34 33.96 -4.83
C ALA A 48 -8.27 35.38 -4.27
N ASP A 49 -8.14 35.53 -2.95
CA ASP A 49 -8.04 36.84 -2.32
C ASP A 49 -6.72 37.55 -2.65
N ALA A 50 -5.60 36.82 -2.68
CA ALA A 50 -4.33 37.37 -3.15
C ALA A 50 -4.39 37.79 -4.62
N GLU A 51 -5.04 36.99 -5.49
CA GLU A 51 -5.25 37.35 -6.90
C GLU A 51 -6.06 38.64 -7.02
N LYS A 52 -7.18 38.78 -6.29
CA LYS A 52 -7.98 40.02 -6.26
C LYS A 52 -7.14 41.22 -5.80
N LEU A 53 -6.28 41.06 -4.80
CA LEU A 53 -5.42 42.13 -4.29
C LEU A 53 -4.39 42.58 -5.33
N VAL A 54 -3.70 41.63 -5.98
CA VAL A 54 -2.73 41.92 -7.04
C VAL A 54 -3.42 42.64 -8.20
N MET A 55 -4.58 42.15 -8.63
CA MET A 55 -5.34 42.73 -9.73
C MET A 55 -5.81 44.16 -9.42
N ARG A 56 -6.18 44.45 -8.16
CA ARG A 56 -6.53 45.82 -7.71
C ARG A 56 -5.33 46.77 -7.63
N ALA A 57 -4.11 46.23 -7.48
CA ALA A 57 -2.88 47.02 -7.42
C ALA A 57 -2.39 47.46 -8.81
N ASN A 58 -2.89 46.85 -9.88
CA ASN A 58 -2.54 47.21 -11.25
C ASN A 58 -2.75 48.71 -11.55
N GLY A 59 -1.75 49.35 -12.14
CA GLY A 59 -1.77 50.76 -12.52
C GLY A 59 -1.51 51.74 -11.38
N ARG A 60 -1.51 51.30 -10.12
CA ARG A 60 -1.18 52.16 -8.97
C ARG A 60 0.33 52.43 -8.97
N GLU A 61 0.70 53.71 -8.91
CA GLU A 61 2.12 54.13 -8.87
C GLU A 61 2.96 53.58 -10.04
N GLY A 62 2.32 53.29 -11.18
CA GLY A 62 2.99 52.71 -12.36
C GLY A 62 3.28 51.21 -12.26
N LEU A 63 2.76 50.50 -11.26
CA LEU A 63 2.92 49.05 -11.12
C LEU A 63 2.07 48.30 -12.15
N LEU A 64 2.71 47.49 -12.99
CA LEU A 64 2.02 46.55 -13.87
C LEU A 64 1.93 45.18 -13.21
N THR A 65 0.77 44.55 -13.29
CA THR A 65 0.54 43.24 -12.67
C THR A 65 0.05 42.21 -13.67
N CYS A 66 0.35 40.95 -13.44
CA CYS A 66 -0.21 39.82 -14.18
C CYS A 66 -0.32 38.62 -13.25
N CYS A 67 -1.43 37.89 -13.31
CA CYS A 67 -1.62 36.68 -12.54
C CYS A 67 -1.61 35.47 -13.47
N ILE A 68 -0.89 34.42 -13.12
CA ILE A 68 -0.94 33.15 -13.85
C ILE A 68 -1.51 32.04 -12.97
N ARG A 69 -2.38 31.21 -13.55
CA ARG A 69 -3.08 30.09 -12.90
C ARG A 69 -2.55 28.78 -13.49
N PRO A 70 -1.35 28.32 -13.07
CA PRO A 70 -0.79 27.07 -13.58
C PRO A 70 -1.64 25.87 -13.14
N SER A 71 -1.93 24.97 -14.07
CA SER A 71 -2.60 23.70 -13.73
C SER A 71 -1.72 22.80 -12.87
N SER A 72 -2.20 21.61 -12.50
CA SER A 72 -1.55 20.73 -11.51
C SER A 72 -0.07 20.53 -11.84
N ILE A 73 0.81 21.18 -11.08
CA ILE A 73 2.24 21.26 -11.40
C ILE A 73 2.89 19.94 -11.04
N PHE A 74 3.69 19.40 -11.96
CA PHE A 74 4.51 18.22 -11.70
C PHE A 74 5.91 18.38 -12.28
N GLY A 75 6.88 17.65 -11.73
CA GLY A 75 8.27 17.72 -12.18
C GLY A 75 9.27 17.33 -11.09
N PRO A 76 10.57 17.39 -11.42
CA PRO A 76 11.64 17.30 -10.44
C PRO A 76 11.44 18.32 -9.30
N GLY A 77 11.56 17.86 -8.05
CA GLY A 77 11.40 18.71 -6.86
C GLY A 77 9.97 18.85 -6.32
N ASP A 78 8.96 18.26 -6.98
CA ASP A 78 7.63 18.03 -6.39
C ASP A 78 7.68 17.29 -5.04
N LYS A 79 7.21 17.97 -3.99
CA LYS A 79 7.19 17.44 -2.61
C LYS A 79 5.84 16.83 -2.21
N LEU A 80 4.82 16.95 -3.06
CA LEU A 80 3.45 16.64 -2.70
C LEU A 80 2.91 15.45 -3.47
N MET A 81 2.86 15.52 -4.81
CA MET A 81 2.14 14.53 -5.60
C MET A 81 2.93 13.23 -5.73
N VAL A 82 4.16 13.27 -6.25
CA VAL A 82 4.98 12.05 -6.42
C VAL A 82 5.24 11.32 -5.08
N PRO A 83 5.70 11.99 -4.00
CA PRO A 83 5.94 11.31 -2.74
C PRO A 83 4.67 10.71 -2.12
N SER A 84 3.53 11.40 -2.19
CA SER A 84 2.26 10.88 -1.67
C SER A 84 1.76 9.68 -2.46
N LEU A 85 1.94 9.71 -3.79
CA LEU A 85 1.58 8.60 -4.67
C LEU A 85 2.41 7.35 -4.37
N VAL A 86 3.73 7.50 -4.18
CA VAL A 86 4.63 6.42 -3.78
C VAL A 86 4.29 5.90 -2.38
N ALA A 87 4.01 6.77 -1.42
CA ALA A 87 3.61 6.36 -0.08
C ALA A 87 2.30 5.55 -0.10
N ALA A 88 1.33 5.95 -0.92
CA ALA A 88 0.11 5.19 -1.12
C ALA A 88 0.36 3.84 -1.79
N ALA A 89 1.29 3.78 -2.76
CA ALA A 89 1.66 2.53 -3.43
C ALA A 89 2.35 1.54 -2.48
N ARG A 90 3.32 2.01 -1.69
CA ARG A 90 3.98 1.20 -0.65
C ARG A 90 3.01 0.68 0.41
N ALA A 91 1.96 1.44 0.72
CA ALA A 91 0.89 1.01 1.63
C ALA A 91 -0.17 0.10 0.98
N GLY A 92 0.02 -0.33 -0.28
CA GLY A 92 -0.94 -1.17 -1.01
C GLY A 92 -2.28 -0.49 -1.34
N LYS A 93 -2.32 0.85 -1.30
CA LYS A 93 -3.52 1.68 -1.53
C LYS A 93 -3.61 2.24 -2.95
N SER A 94 -2.52 2.18 -3.74
CA SER A 94 -2.52 2.68 -5.13
C SER A 94 -3.37 1.85 -6.10
N LYS A 95 -3.80 0.64 -5.72
CA LYS A 95 -4.62 -0.24 -6.57
C LYS A 95 -6.02 0.30 -6.87
N TYR A 96 -6.49 1.29 -6.12
CA TYR A 96 -7.86 1.79 -6.19
C TYR A 96 -7.98 3.05 -7.06
N ILE A 97 -8.97 3.05 -7.93
CA ILE A 97 -9.45 4.19 -8.72
C ILE A 97 -10.75 4.66 -8.09
N ILE A 98 -10.84 5.92 -7.70
CA ILE A 98 -12.08 6.51 -7.17
C ILE A 98 -12.91 7.04 -8.34
N GLY A 99 -14.14 6.54 -8.46
CA GLY A 99 -15.03 6.80 -9.58
C GLY A 99 -14.83 5.85 -10.75
N ASP A 100 -15.24 6.28 -11.94
CA ASP A 100 -15.18 5.48 -13.16
C ASP A 100 -13.82 5.55 -13.87
N GLY A 101 -12.98 6.50 -13.45
CA GLY A 101 -11.64 6.76 -13.98
C GLY A 101 -11.61 7.61 -15.26
N ASN A 102 -12.74 8.18 -15.69
CA ASN A 102 -12.84 8.95 -16.94
C ASN A 102 -12.68 10.46 -16.75
N ASN A 103 -12.28 10.92 -15.56
CA ASN A 103 -12.07 12.33 -15.29
C ASN A 103 -10.76 12.85 -15.90
N TYR A 104 -10.87 13.87 -16.75
CA TYR A 104 -9.78 14.60 -17.38
C TYR A 104 -9.25 15.73 -16.50
N TYR A 105 -7.93 15.86 -16.48
CA TYR A 105 -7.17 16.86 -15.74
C TYR A 105 -6.10 17.48 -16.64
N ASP A 106 -5.85 18.77 -16.40
CA ASP A 106 -4.62 19.40 -16.85
C ASP A 106 -3.51 19.25 -15.80
N PHE A 107 -2.39 18.70 -16.25
CA PHE A 107 -1.11 18.70 -15.56
C PHE A 107 -0.14 19.57 -16.33
N THR A 108 0.66 20.39 -15.66
CA THR A 108 1.68 21.22 -16.31
C THR A 108 3.05 20.92 -15.77
N TYR A 109 4.00 20.69 -16.68
CA TYR A 109 5.38 20.45 -16.28
C TYR A 109 6.00 21.72 -15.67
N VAL A 110 6.77 21.57 -14.59
CA VAL A 110 7.30 22.69 -13.79
C VAL A 110 8.09 23.71 -14.61
N GLU A 111 8.88 23.26 -15.59
CA GLU A 111 9.65 24.17 -16.47
C GLU A 111 8.73 24.96 -17.41
N ASN A 112 7.60 24.39 -17.85
CA ASN A 112 6.62 25.11 -18.66
C ASN A 112 5.91 26.18 -17.83
N VAL A 113 5.66 25.92 -16.53
CA VAL A 113 5.14 26.96 -15.62
C VAL A 113 6.14 28.09 -15.44
N ALA A 114 7.43 27.77 -15.26
CA ALA A 114 8.48 28.78 -15.18
C ALA A 114 8.57 29.59 -16.49
N TYR A 115 8.49 28.93 -17.64
CA TYR A 115 8.45 29.59 -18.94
C TYR A 115 7.23 30.51 -19.09
N GLY A 116 6.05 30.12 -18.57
CA GLY A 116 4.87 30.97 -18.52
C GLY A 116 5.09 32.28 -17.75
N HIS A 117 5.86 32.26 -16.66
CA HIS A 117 6.27 33.50 -15.96
C HIS A 117 7.19 34.36 -16.82
N VAL A 118 8.15 33.75 -17.52
CA VAL A 118 9.06 34.46 -18.42
C VAL A 118 8.29 35.11 -19.58
N CYS A 119 7.32 34.41 -20.18
CA CYS A 119 6.43 34.97 -21.19
C CYS A 119 5.65 36.16 -20.65
N ALA A 120 5.05 36.04 -19.46
CA ALA A 120 4.33 37.13 -18.82
C ALA A 120 5.23 38.35 -18.56
N GLU A 121 6.46 38.14 -18.06
CA GLU A 121 7.42 39.22 -17.83
C GLU A 121 7.80 39.92 -19.13
N LYS A 122 8.17 39.13 -20.14
CA LYS A 122 8.56 39.64 -21.46
C LYS A 122 7.44 40.47 -22.08
N THR A 123 6.19 40.00 -22.04
CA THR A 123 5.05 40.74 -22.57
C THR A 123 4.83 42.05 -21.80
N LEU A 124 4.86 42.02 -20.47
CA LEU A 124 4.73 43.22 -19.63
C LEU A 124 5.89 44.21 -19.77
N SER A 125 7.06 43.76 -20.23
CA SER A 125 8.24 44.62 -20.43
C SER A 125 8.10 45.57 -21.64
N SER A 126 7.25 45.21 -22.60
CA SER A 126 6.95 46.03 -23.78
C SER A 126 5.73 46.92 -23.54
N GLU A 127 5.70 48.14 -24.07
CA GLU A 127 4.55 49.04 -23.90
C GLU A 127 3.26 48.46 -24.49
N ASP A 128 3.32 47.90 -25.70
CA ASP A 128 2.15 47.33 -26.35
C ASP A 128 1.70 46.02 -25.70
N GLY A 129 2.64 45.18 -25.28
CA GLY A 129 2.33 43.97 -24.51
C GLY A 129 1.75 44.30 -23.13
N ALA A 130 2.22 45.36 -22.46
CA ALA A 130 1.66 45.82 -21.19
C ALA A 130 0.20 46.26 -21.32
N LYS A 131 -0.17 47.00 -22.40
CA LYS A 131 -1.57 47.36 -22.67
C LYS A 131 -2.46 46.12 -22.84
N ILE A 132 -1.89 45.05 -23.39
CA ILE A 132 -2.61 43.79 -23.64
C ILE A 132 -2.67 42.93 -22.38
N ALA A 133 -1.63 42.84 -21.57
CA ALA A 133 -1.49 41.81 -20.53
C ALA A 133 -1.55 42.32 -19.08
N ALA A 134 -1.38 43.62 -18.85
CA ALA A 134 -1.43 44.16 -17.50
C ALA A 134 -2.84 44.07 -16.90
N GLY A 135 -2.92 43.76 -15.60
CA GLY A 135 -4.18 43.63 -14.87
C GLY A 135 -5.04 42.49 -15.40
N LYS A 136 -4.43 41.39 -15.87
CA LYS A 136 -5.13 40.22 -16.39
C LYS A 136 -4.60 38.93 -15.76
N THR A 137 -5.47 37.92 -15.81
CA THR A 137 -5.19 36.55 -15.40
C THR A 137 -5.01 35.65 -16.62
N TYR A 138 -4.23 34.59 -16.49
CA TYR A 138 -3.99 33.61 -17.56
C TYR A 138 -3.90 32.19 -17.02
N PHE A 139 -4.65 31.24 -17.59
CA PHE A 139 -4.38 29.82 -17.35
C PHE A 139 -3.14 29.37 -18.09
N ILE A 140 -2.27 28.63 -17.40
CA ILE A 140 -1.07 28.04 -17.98
C ILE A 140 -1.19 26.53 -17.87
N THR A 141 -1.28 25.86 -19.03
CA THR A 141 -1.42 24.40 -19.14
C THR A 141 -0.34 23.81 -20.04
N ASN A 142 -0.21 22.48 -20.06
CA ASN A 142 0.61 21.78 -21.07
C ASN A 142 -0.10 21.59 -22.42
N MET A 143 -1.35 22.06 -22.57
CA MET A 143 -2.20 21.85 -23.76
C MET A 143 -2.43 20.36 -24.13
N GLU A 144 -2.22 19.45 -23.18
CA GLU A 144 -2.32 17.99 -23.36
C GLU A 144 -3.20 17.39 -22.24
N PRO A 145 -4.53 17.63 -22.24
CA PRO A 145 -5.39 17.11 -21.19
C PRO A 145 -5.40 15.57 -21.21
N ILE A 146 -5.24 14.96 -20.03
CA ILE A 146 -5.13 13.52 -19.86
C ILE A 146 -6.08 13.06 -18.75
N LYS A 147 -6.50 11.79 -18.78
CA LYS A 147 -7.24 11.21 -17.66
C LYS A 147 -6.38 11.24 -16.40
N PHE A 148 -6.92 11.68 -15.28
CA PHE A 148 -6.21 11.79 -14.00
C PHE A 148 -5.52 10.47 -13.63
N TRP A 149 -6.28 9.37 -13.69
CA TRP A 149 -5.78 8.04 -13.33
C TRP A 149 -4.78 7.48 -14.35
N GLU A 150 -4.85 7.90 -15.62
CA GLU A 150 -3.83 7.57 -16.62
C GLU A 150 -2.50 8.24 -16.26
N PHE A 151 -2.52 9.53 -15.97
CA PHE A 151 -1.32 10.27 -15.55
C PHE A 151 -0.69 9.67 -14.28
N MET A 152 -1.50 9.38 -13.26
CA MET A 152 -1.01 8.73 -12.03
C MET A 152 -0.40 7.35 -12.33
N SER A 153 -0.99 6.60 -13.25
CA SER A 153 -0.48 5.30 -13.67
C SER A 153 0.89 5.41 -14.35
N LEU A 154 1.09 6.38 -15.25
CA LEU A 154 2.37 6.59 -15.93
C LEU A 154 3.52 6.87 -14.95
N ILE A 155 3.26 7.64 -13.89
CA ILE A 155 4.25 7.91 -12.83
C ILE A 155 4.52 6.65 -11.99
N LEU A 156 3.48 5.91 -11.58
CA LEU A 156 3.62 4.67 -10.80
C LEU A 156 4.41 3.61 -11.56
N GLU A 157 4.04 3.35 -12.82
CA GLU A 157 4.70 2.38 -13.69
C GLU A 157 6.16 2.77 -13.95
N GLY A 158 6.43 4.06 -14.22
CA GLY A 158 7.79 4.56 -14.39
C GLY A 158 8.67 4.35 -13.15
N LEU A 159 8.07 4.36 -11.96
CA LEU A 159 8.75 4.08 -10.69
C LEU A 159 8.75 2.59 -10.30
N GLY A 160 8.18 1.70 -11.12
CA GLY A 160 8.14 0.25 -10.88
C GLY A 160 7.02 -0.24 -9.97
N TYR A 161 5.99 0.58 -9.70
CA TYR A 161 4.81 0.17 -8.94
C TYR A 161 3.67 -0.32 -9.84
N GLU A 162 2.74 -1.09 -9.25
CA GLU A 162 1.57 -1.60 -9.97
C GLU A 162 0.58 -0.49 -10.37
N ARG A 163 -0.04 -0.69 -11.54
CA ARG A 163 -1.07 0.18 -12.08
C ARG A 163 -2.38 0.08 -11.26
N PRO A 164 -3.02 1.21 -10.93
CA PRO A 164 -4.38 1.22 -10.37
C PRO A 164 -5.37 0.51 -11.31
N SER A 165 -6.17 -0.41 -10.79
CA SER A 165 -7.11 -1.22 -11.61
C SER A 165 -8.48 -1.44 -10.96
N VAL A 166 -8.59 -1.32 -9.64
CA VAL A 166 -9.83 -1.59 -8.91
C VAL A 166 -10.64 -0.31 -8.78
N LYS A 167 -11.77 -0.23 -9.48
CA LYS A 167 -12.66 0.94 -9.42
C LYS A 167 -13.59 0.87 -8.22
N ILE A 168 -13.69 1.98 -7.48
CA ILE A 168 -14.65 2.14 -6.38
C ILE A 168 -15.57 3.32 -6.72
N PRO A 169 -16.89 3.10 -6.83
CA PRO A 169 -17.84 4.17 -7.12
C PRO A 169 -17.79 5.31 -6.08
N VAL A 170 -17.91 6.56 -6.56
CA VAL A 170 -17.94 7.76 -5.71
C VAL A 170 -19.08 7.69 -4.69
N SER A 171 -20.24 7.13 -5.07
CA SER A 171 -21.40 6.95 -4.20
C SER A 171 -21.11 6.10 -2.96
N VAL A 172 -20.14 5.17 -3.04
CA VAL A 172 -19.69 4.35 -1.91
C VAL A 172 -18.67 5.11 -1.06
N MET A 173 -17.73 5.80 -1.69
CA MET A 173 -16.65 6.49 -0.97
C MET A 173 -17.09 7.79 -0.28
N MET A 174 -18.08 8.49 -0.82
CA MET A 174 -18.54 9.78 -0.29
C MET A 174 -19.12 9.68 1.14
N PRO A 175 -20.06 8.75 1.45
CA PRO A 175 -20.53 8.57 2.82
C PRO A 175 -19.41 8.24 3.80
N VAL A 176 -18.47 7.37 3.39
CA VAL A 176 -17.31 7.00 4.22
C VAL A 176 -16.47 8.25 4.54
N ALA A 177 -16.20 9.09 3.55
CA ALA A 177 -15.45 10.33 3.77
C ALA A 177 -16.17 11.33 4.69
N HIS A 178 -17.50 11.44 4.61
CA HIS A 178 -18.27 12.26 5.54
C HIS A 178 -18.19 11.74 6.97
N VAL A 179 -18.23 10.42 7.18
CA VAL A 179 -18.05 9.82 8.50
C VAL A 179 -16.64 10.09 9.03
N VAL A 180 -15.62 9.94 8.19
CA VAL A 180 -14.21 10.23 8.55
C VAL A 180 -14.04 11.70 8.92
N GLU A 181 -14.59 12.61 8.13
CA GLU A 181 -14.52 14.05 8.39
C GLU A 181 -15.27 14.43 9.67
N TRP A 182 -16.48 13.91 9.88
CA TRP A 182 -17.24 14.12 11.11
C TRP A 182 -16.48 13.62 12.34
N THR A 183 -15.89 12.42 12.25
CA THR A 183 -15.06 11.85 13.32
C THR A 183 -13.85 12.73 13.60
N TYR A 184 -13.17 13.20 12.54
CA TYR A 184 -12.07 14.13 12.69
C TYR A 184 -12.49 15.44 13.36
N GLN A 185 -13.59 16.07 12.93
CA GLN A 185 -14.07 17.32 13.55
C GLN A 185 -14.39 17.16 15.04
N LYS A 186 -14.90 15.99 15.45
CA LYS A 186 -15.20 15.70 16.87
C LYS A 186 -13.95 15.42 17.70
N PHE A 187 -12.96 14.73 17.14
CA PHE A 187 -11.80 14.26 17.88
C PHE A 187 -10.46 14.96 17.55
N ALA A 188 -10.45 15.94 16.64
CA ALA A 188 -9.24 16.67 16.25
C ALA A 188 -8.53 17.34 17.45
N LYS A 189 -9.31 17.80 18.44
CA LYS A 189 -8.78 18.39 19.68
C LYS A 189 -7.93 17.42 20.51
N TYR A 190 -8.04 16.11 20.27
CA TYR A 190 -7.27 15.07 20.95
C TYR A 190 -6.03 14.63 20.14
N GLY A 191 -5.61 15.41 19.14
CA GLY A 191 -4.36 15.16 18.41
C GLY A 191 -4.47 14.17 17.25
N MET A 192 -5.68 13.90 16.74
CA MET A 192 -5.83 13.11 15.52
C MET A 192 -5.15 13.78 14.33
N LYS A 193 -4.44 13.00 13.51
CA LYS A 193 -3.85 13.48 12.25
C LYS A 193 -4.95 13.78 11.23
N VAL A 194 -4.70 14.77 10.38
CA VAL A 194 -5.62 15.15 9.30
C VAL A 194 -5.88 13.93 8.39
N PRO A 195 -7.15 13.52 8.21
CA PRO A 195 -7.46 12.35 7.39
C PRO A 195 -7.14 12.63 5.92
N GLN A 196 -6.60 11.62 5.24
CA GLN A 196 -6.33 11.69 3.79
C GLN A 196 -7.62 11.50 2.97
N LEU A 197 -8.66 10.91 3.56
CA LEU A 197 -9.95 10.64 2.93
C LEU A 197 -10.98 11.68 3.41
N THR A 198 -11.09 12.79 2.68
CA THR A 198 -12.10 13.83 2.90
C THR A 198 -13.02 13.95 1.70
N PRO A 199 -14.27 14.45 1.87
CA PRO A 199 -15.17 14.68 0.75
C PRO A 199 -14.56 15.61 -0.32
N SER A 200 -13.86 16.67 0.10
CA SER A 200 -13.16 17.59 -0.81
C SER A 200 -12.12 16.88 -1.68
N ARG A 201 -11.34 15.95 -1.09
CA ARG A 201 -10.35 15.18 -1.83
C ARG A 201 -10.97 14.16 -2.77
N ILE A 202 -12.05 13.49 -2.37
CA ILE A 202 -12.77 12.58 -3.28
C ILE A 202 -13.21 13.33 -4.52
N ARG A 203 -13.79 14.53 -4.35
CA ARG A 203 -14.25 15.36 -5.48
C ARG A 203 -13.10 15.80 -6.37
N LEU A 204 -11.95 16.16 -5.79
CA LEU A 204 -10.72 16.45 -6.55
C LEU A 204 -10.18 15.21 -7.29
N LEU A 205 -10.51 13.99 -6.88
CA LEU A 205 -10.09 12.78 -7.57
C LEU A 205 -11.11 12.29 -8.61
N SER A 206 -12.36 12.77 -8.56
CA SER A 206 -13.46 12.31 -9.40
C SER A 206 -13.99 13.33 -10.42
N CYS A 207 -13.88 14.63 -10.16
CA CYS A 207 -14.46 15.67 -11.02
C CYS A 207 -13.49 16.11 -12.11
N ASN A 208 -13.94 16.28 -13.35
CA ASN A 208 -13.15 16.86 -14.45
C ASN A 208 -12.63 18.26 -14.10
N ARG A 209 -11.39 18.57 -14.50
CA ARG A 209 -10.76 19.90 -14.33
C ARG A 209 -9.85 20.21 -15.50
N THR A 210 -10.44 20.71 -16.58
CA THR A 210 -9.71 21.19 -17.76
C THR A 210 -9.89 22.68 -18.00
N PHE A 211 -8.86 23.34 -18.50
CA PHE A 211 -8.76 24.78 -18.67
C PHE A 211 -8.20 25.16 -20.04
N SER A 212 -8.76 26.20 -20.63
CA SER A 212 -8.31 26.76 -21.90
C SER A 212 -7.06 27.62 -21.68
N CYS A 213 -6.02 27.36 -22.47
CA CYS A 213 -4.77 28.14 -22.46
C CYS A 213 -4.68 29.13 -23.65
N SER A 214 -5.77 29.30 -24.41
CA SER A 214 -5.78 30.09 -25.65
C SER A 214 -5.39 31.55 -25.40
N ARG A 215 -5.89 32.16 -24.33
CA ARG A 215 -5.58 33.55 -23.98
C ARG A 215 -4.09 33.77 -23.70
N ALA A 216 -3.46 32.83 -23.00
CA ALA A 216 -2.02 32.88 -22.73
C ALA A 216 -1.20 32.71 -24.01
N LYS A 217 -1.63 31.82 -24.90
CA LYS A 217 -1.01 31.64 -26.22
C LYS A 217 -1.07 32.90 -27.06
N GLU A 218 -2.26 33.50 -27.18
CA GLU A 218 -2.49 34.68 -28.01
C GLU A 218 -1.85 35.95 -27.46
N GLN A 219 -1.94 36.19 -26.14
CA GLN A 219 -1.53 37.45 -25.53
C GLN A 219 -0.13 37.43 -24.93
N LEU A 220 0.35 36.27 -24.45
CA LEU A 220 1.68 36.14 -23.86
C LEU A 220 2.68 35.43 -24.79
N GLY A 221 2.23 34.89 -25.92
CA GLY A 221 3.07 34.04 -26.78
C GLY A 221 3.52 32.76 -26.08
N TYR A 222 2.74 32.28 -25.10
CA TYR A 222 3.08 31.07 -24.36
C TYR A 222 2.74 29.82 -25.17
N GLU A 223 3.74 28.95 -25.33
CA GLU A 223 3.59 27.57 -25.79
C GLU A 223 4.44 26.65 -24.90
N PRO A 224 3.95 25.47 -24.50
CA PRO A 224 4.71 24.56 -23.66
C PRO A 224 5.97 24.07 -24.38
N LEU A 225 7.13 24.17 -23.72
CA LEU A 225 8.42 23.77 -24.28
C LEU A 225 8.67 22.26 -24.14
N VAL A 226 8.10 21.65 -23.09
CA VAL A 226 8.27 20.23 -22.76
C VAL A 226 6.93 19.52 -22.90
N SER A 227 6.89 18.45 -23.69
CA SER A 227 5.69 17.60 -23.80
C SER A 227 5.36 16.92 -22.48
N LEU A 228 4.10 16.54 -22.29
CA LEU A 228 3.65 15.83 -21.09
C LEU A 228 4.43 14.51 -20.92
N LYS A 229 4.66 13.80 -22.02
CA LYS A 229 5.42 12.54 -22.05
C LYS A 229 6.86 12.74 -21.58
N ASP A 230 7.55 13.75 -22.09
CA ASP A 230 8.94 14.04 -21.69
C ASP A 230 9.02 14.53 -20.25
N GLY A 231 8.05 15.36 -19.84
CA GLY A 231 7.91 15.82 -18.46
C GLY A 231 7.76 14.65 -17.49
N VAL A 232 6.89 13.67 -17.81
CA VAL A 232 6.69 12.46 -16.99
C VAL A 232 7.99 11.66 -16.90
N LYS A 233 8.67 11.44 -18.02
CA LYS A 233 9.96 10.73 -18.05
C LYS A 233 11.01 11.40 -17.15
N ARG A 234 11.22 12.72 -17.30
CA ARG A 234 12.17 13.49 -16.46
C ARG A 234 11.79 13.46 -14.98
N THR A 235 10.49 13.53 -14.70
CA THR A 235 9.98 13.42 -13.32
C THR A 235 10.38 12.08 -12.73
N VAL A 236 10.05 10.97 -13.39
CA VAL A 236 10.39 9.61 -12.93
C VAL A 236 11.90 9.45 -12.70
N GLU A 237 12.72 9.91 -13.65
CA GLU A 237 14.18 9.86 -13.55
C GLU A 237 14.72 10.61 -12.32
N SER A 238 14.11 11.75 -11.96
CA SER A 238 14.51 12.54 -10.78
C SER A 238 14.18 11.86 -9.44
N TYR A 239 13.25 10.90 -9.42
CA TYR A 239 12.83 10.16 -8.23
C TYR A 239 13.35 8.72 -8.20
N SER A 240 14.54 8.47 -8.76
CA SER A 240 15.19 7.15 -8.71
C SER A 240 15.25 6.54 -7.30
N HIS A 241 15.45 7.36 -6.26
CA HIS A 241 15.44 6.96 -4.86
C HIS A 241 14.08 6.47 -4.32
N LEU A 242 12.98 6.77 -5.01
CA LEU A 242 11.63 6.33 -4.67
C LEU A 242 11.16 5.11 -5.47
N GLN A 243 11.95 4.65 -6.44
CA GLN A 243 11.63 3.47 -7.23
C GLN A 243 11.29 2.28 -6.33
N ALA A 244 10.37 1.45 -6.80
CA ALA A 244 10.06 0.19 -6.16
C ALA A 244 11.35 -0.62 -6.09
N GLN A 245 11.83 -0.86 -4.87
CA GLN A 245 12.86 -1.85 -4.67
C GLN A 245 12.24 -3.19 -5.06
N ASN A 246 12.92 -3.99 -5.87
CA ASN A 246 12.56 -5.38 -6.20
C ASN A 246 12.64 -6.31 -4.96
N HIS A 247 12.19 -5.84 -3.80
CA HIS A 247 11.84 -6.69 -2.70
C HIS A 247 10.50 -7.34 -3.05
N ARG A 248 10.56 -8.49 -3.75
CA ARG A 248 9.80 -9.62 -3.24
C ARG A 248 10.31 -9.83 -1.83
N SER A 249 9.74 -9.13 -0.85
CA SER A 249 10.01 -9.43 0.55
C SER A 249 9.62 -10.87 0.72
N ILE A 250 10.61 -11.72 0.95
CA ILE A 250 10.41 -13.11 1.35
C ILE A 250 9.47 -13.03 2.55
N SER A 251 8.20 -13.43 2.39
CA SER A 251 7.18 -13.26 3.43
C SER A 251 7.64 -13.98 4.68
N LYS A 252 7.39 -13.45 5.88
CA LYS A 252 7.81 -14.17 7.10
C LYS A 252 7.20 -15.56 7.15
N ALA A 253 6.02 -15.76 6.56
CA ALA A 253 5.40 -17.07 6.37
C ALA A 253 6.30 -18.03 5.56
N SER A 254 6.90 -17.58 4.46
CA SER A 254 7.85 -18.39 3.70
C SER A 254 9.11 -18.74 4.51
N ILE A 255 9.60 -17.81 5.35
CA ILE A 255 10.72 -18.04 6.26
C ILE A 255 10.34 -19.08 7.33
N PHE A 256 9.17 -18.95 7.96
CA PHE A 256 8.64 -19.92 8.94
C PHE A 256 8.46 -21.32 8.34
N LEU A 257 8.08 -21.41 7.07
CA LEU A 257 7.92 -22.66 6.32
C LEU A 257 9.25 -23.19 5.74
N GLY A 258 10.37 -22.53 6.06
CA GLY A 258 11.73 -23.00 5.74
C GLY A 258 12.21 -22.68 4.32
N ASN A 259 11.59 -21.73 3.62
CA ASN A 259 11.97 -21.27 2.26
C ASN A 259 12.15 -22.40 1.22
N GLY A 260 11.45 -23.52 1.41
CA GLY A 260 11.57 -24.70 0.56
C GLY A 260 10.31 -24.99 -0.27
N ASN A 261 10.28 -26.16 -0.88
CA ASN A 261 9.13 -26.65 -1.64
C ASN A 261 7.83 -26.69 -0.82
N LEU A 262 7.94 -26.83 0.50
CA LEU A 262 6.80 -26.77 1.42
C LEU A 262 6.17 -25.36 1.46
N ALA A 263 6.97 -24.31 1.52
CA ALA A 263 6.50 -22.93 1.49
C ALA A 263 5.76 -22.64 0.16
N LYS A 264 6.35 -23.06 -0.97
CA LYS A 264 5.74 -22.91 -2.30
C LYS A 264 4.40 -23.63 -2.43
N THR A 265 4.27 -24.78 -1.79
CA THR A 265 3.05 -25.60 -1.79
C THR A 265 1.98 -25.01 -0.87
N VAL A 266 2.34 -24.57 0.33
CA VAL A 266 1.37 -24.05 1.31
C VAL A 266 0.89 -22.63 0.95
N LEU A 267 1.76 -21.81 0.37
CA LEU A 267 1.45 -20.45 -0.08
C LEU A 267 0.79 -20.39 -1.47
N TRP A 268 0.58 -21.54 -2.13
CA TRP A 268 0.00 -21.64 -3.47
C TRP A 268 0.84 -20.97 -4.58
N GLU A 269 2.16 -20.89 -4.41
CA GLU A 269 3.07 -20.38 -5.45
C GLU A 269 3.18 -21.35 -6.64
N ASP A 270 3.12 -22.67 -6.37
CA ASP A 270 3.00 -23.71 -7.39
C ASP A 270 1.66 -24.45 -7.23
N ALA A 271 0.70 -24.09 -8.07
CA ALA A 271 -0.65 -24.67 -8.03
C ALA A 271 -0.66 -26.18 -8.33
N LYS A 272 0.24 -26.69 -9.19
CA LYS A 272 0.27 -28.11 -9.55
C LYS A 272 0.77 -28.94 -8.37
N GLN A 273 1.84 -28.48 -7.74
CA GLN A 273 2.38 -29.12 -6.54
C GLN A 273 1.38 -29.09 -5.39
N THR A 274 0.73 -27.93 -5.18
CA THR A 274 -0.30 -27.74 -4.13
C THR A 274 -1.48 -28.69 -4.30
N VAL A 275 -2.04 -28.77 -5.51
CA VAL A 275 -3.15 -29.69 -5.80
C VAL A 275 -2.74 -31.15 -5.61
N THR A 276 -1.53 -31.52 -6.03
CA THR A 276 -1.02 -32.89 -5.85
C THR A 276 -0.93 -33.27 -4.37
N VAL A 277 -0.41 -32.37 -3.53
CA VAL A 277 -0.31 -32.59 -2.08
C VAL A 277 -1.70 -32.65 -1.43
N LEU A 278 -2.65 -31.80 -1.83
CA LEU A 278 -4.02 -31.87 -1.34
C LEU A 278 -4.73 -33.17 -1.73
N LEU A 279 -4.50 -33.68 -2.95
CA LEU A 279 -5.02 -34.98 -3.39
C LEU A 279 -4.41 -36.12 -2.57
N LEU A 280 -3.10 -36.10 -2.32
CA LEU A 280 -2.44 -37.09 -1.45
C LEU A 280 -2.98 -37.05 -0.02
N LEU A 281 -3.16 -35.86 0.55
CA LEU A 281 -3.78 -35.68 1.87
C LEU A 281 -5.23 -36.17 1.90
N ALA A 282 -5.99 -36.01 0.81
CA ALA A 282 -7.35 -36.54 0.70
C ALA A 282 -7.37 -38.08 0.64
N VAL A 283 -6.42 -38.70 -0.06
CA VAL A 283 -6.26 -40.18 -0.07
C VAL A 283 -5.87 -40.69 1.31
N ILE A 284 -4.93 -40.03 1.99
CA ILE A 284 -4.53 -40.34 3.37
C ILE A 284 -5.72 -40.19 4.31
N TYR A 285 -6.48 -39.09 4.20
CA TYR A 285 -7.70 -38.88 4.97
C TYR A 285 -8.70 -40.00 4.76
N TYR A 286 -8.93 -40.39 3.49
CA TYR A 286 -9.86 -41.45 3.15
C TYR A 286 -9.44 -42.79 3.79
N HIS A 287 -8.15 -43.10 3.76
CA HIS A 287 -7.67 -44.38 4.26
C HIS A 287 -7.63 -44.44 5.80
N LEU A 288 -7.32 -43.33 6.46
CA LEU A 288 -7.22 -43.26 7.92
C LEU A 288 -8.59 -43.10 8.61
N PHE A 289 -9.50 -42.30 8.05
CA PHE A 289 -10.66 -41.79 8.79
C PHE A 289 -12.02 -42.30 8.30
N THR A 290 -12.24 -42.48 7.01
CA THR A 290 -13.54 -43.01 6.50
C THR A 290 -13.74 -44.50 6.79
N CYS A 291 -12.68 -45.23 7.09
CA CYS A 291 -12.77 -46.65 7.50
C CYS A 291 -13.04 -46.86 9.00
N GLY A 292 -13.26 -45.79 9.78
CA GLY A 292 -13.65 -45.90 11.21
C GLY A 292 -12.54 -46.37 12.16
N TYR A 293 -11.27 -46.26 11.76
CA TYR A 293 -10.15 -46.70 12.60
C TYR A 293 -9.85 -45.72 13.74
N THR A 294 -9.43 -46.26 14.89
CA THR A 294 -8.80 -45.44 15.93
C THR A 294 -7.43 -44.96 15.45
N PHE A 295 -6.92 -43.86 16.02
CA PHE A 295 -5.58 -43.35 15.68
C PHE A 295 -4.48 -44.42 15.79
N ILE A 296 -4.56 -45.27 16.82
CA ILE A 296 -3.62 -46.37 17.04
C ILE A 296 -3.69 -47.38 15.91
N THR A 297 -4.89 -47.81 15.52
CA THR A 297 -5.08 -48.76 14.40
C THR A 297 -4.60 -48.16 13.08
N ALA A 298 -4.85 -46.87 12.86
CA ALA A 298 -4.45 -46.15 11.66
C ALA A 298 -2.91 -46.04 11.56
N MET A 299 -2.23 -45.71 12.66
CA MET A 299 -0.77 -45.67 12.75
C MET A 299 -0.15 -47.05 12.55
N ALA A 300 -0.71 -48.09 13.17
CA ALA A 300 -0.25 -49.46 13.00
C ALA A 300 -0.36 -49.94 11.55
N LYS A 301 -1.47 -49.61 10.85
CA LYS A 301 -1.63 -49.91 9.43
C LYS A 301 -0.69 -49.13 8.54
N LEU A 302 -0.44 -47.85 8.84
CA LEU A 302 0.53 -47.05 8.10
C LEU A 302 1.93 -47.65 8.23
N LEU A 303 2.38 -47.95 9.45
CA LEU A 303 3.65 -48.61 9.71
C LEU A 303 3.73 -49.98 9.03
N SER A 304 2.65 -50.76 9.07
CA SER A 304 2.57 -52.05 8.37
C SER A 304 2.67 -51.89 6.85
N LEU A 305 2.04 -50.87 6.27
CA LEU A 305 2.10 -50.60 4.83
C LEU A 305 3.50 -50.11 4.43
N THR A 306 4.12 -49.25 5.23
CA THR A 306 5.50 -48.80 5.03
C THR A 306 6.48 -49.97 5.13
N ALA A 307 6.31 -50.85 6.12
CA ALA A 307 7.12 -52.07 6.24
C ALA A 307 6.93 -53.00 5.03
N LEU A 308 5.68 -53.20 4.58
CA LEU A 308 5.38 -53.98 3.38
C LEU A 308 6.00 -53.35 2.12
N PHE A 309 5.91 -52.03 1.98
CA PHE A 309 6.52 -51.29 0.88
C PHE A 309 8.03 -51.45 0.88
N LEU A 310 8.71 -51.24 2.02
CA LEU A 310 10.15 -51.41 2.16
C LEU A 310 10.57 -52.85 1.85
N PHE A 311 9.78 -53.83 2.29
CA PHE A 311 10.01 -55.25 2.01
C PHE A 311 9.89 -55.57 0.52
N ILE A 312 8.80 -55.16 -0.13
CA ILE A 312 8.59 -55.33 -1.57
C ILE A 312 9.70 -54.62 -2.37
N HIS A 313 10.00 -53.36 -2.02
CA HIS A 313 11.06 -52.58 -2.66
C HIS A 313 12.45 -53.21 -2.49
N GLY A 314 12.72 -53.83 -1.34
CA GLY A 314 13.94 -54.60 -1.10
C GLY A 314 14.04 -55.87 -1.95
N MET A 315 12.90 -56.53 -2.20
CA MET A 315 12.80 -57.73 -3.06
C MET A 315 12.87 -57.42 -4.56
N LEU A 316 12.55 -56.20 -4.99
CA LEU A 316 12.56 -55.85 -6.42
C LEU A 316 13.98 -56.01 -7.04
N PRO A 317 14.11 -56.67 -8.20
CA PRO A 317 15.35 -56.69 -8.95
C PRO A 317 15.69 -55.29 -9.47
N SER A 318 16.99 -54.99 -9.58
CA SER A 318 17.50 -53.65 -9.94
C SER A 318 17.12 -53.18 -11.36
N ASN A 319 16.61 -54.08 -12.20
CA ASN A 319 16.05 -53.78 -13.52
C ASN A 319 14.69 -54.45 -13.67
N LEU A 320 13.65 -53.66 -13.92
CA LEU A 320 12.29 -54.12 -14.18
C LEU A 320 11.77 -53.40 -15.42
N PHE A 321 11.37 -54.18 -16.45
CA PHE A 321 10.82 -53.66 -17.71
C PHE A 321 11.64 -52.51 -18.35
N GLY A 322 12.97 -52.60 -18.33
CA GLY A 322 13.86 -51.60 -18.96
C GLY A 322 14.14 -50.34 -18.13
N HIS A 323 13.54 -50.20 -16.94
CA HIS A 323 13.83 -49.11 -16.00
C HIS A 323 14.70 -49.61 -14.83
N LYS A 324 15.77 -48.86 -14.50
CA LYS A 324 16.61 -49.09 -13.32
C LYS A 324 15.87 -48.62 -12.06
N VAL A 325 15.63 -49.54 -11.14
CA VAL A 325 15.04 -49.22 -9.82
C VAL A 325 16.18 -48.93 -8.86
N GLU A 326 16.27 -47.69 -8.38
CA GLU A 326 17.29 -47.23 -7.44
C GLU A 326 17.03 -47.86 -6.07
N LYS A 327 17.98 -48.66 -5.56
CA LYS A 327 17.82 -49.32 -4.26
C LYS A 327 18.12 -48.35 -3.12
N LEU A 328 17.29 -48.36 -2.09
CA LEU A 328 17.52 -47.61 -0.86
C LEU A 328 18.81 -48.12 -0.19
N GLU A 329 19.80 -47.25 -0.02
CA GLU A 329 21.06 -47.59 0.66
C GLU A 329 20.85 -47.79 2.16
N ALA A 330 21.61 -48.71 2.76
CA ALA A 330 21.57 -49.01 4.21
C ALA A 330 22.02 -47.82 5.09
N SER A 331 22.77 -46.88 4.52
CA SER A 331 23.18 -45.62 5.14
C SER A 331 21.99 -44.76 5.59
N ASN A 332 20.84 -44.85 4.90
CA ASN A 332 19.61 -44.12 5.23
C ASN A 332 18.94 -44.60 6.53
N PHE A 333 19.31 -45.78 7.05
CA PHE A 333 18.77 -46.36 8.27
C PHE A 333 19.75 -46.35 9.44
N HIS A 334 20.94 -45.76 9.26
CA HIS A 334 21.97 -45.72 10.28
C HIS A 334 21.89 -44.42 11.09
N ILE A 335 21.52 -44.51 12.36
CA ILE A 335 21.58 -43.39 13.31
C ILE A 335 23.00 -43.33 13.88
N THR A 336 23.71 -42.22 13.64
CA THR A 336 25.06 -42.03 14.19
C THR A 336 25.02 -41.85 15.71
N GLN A 337 26.11 -42.22 16.41
CA GLN A 337 26.21 -42.05 17.87
C GLN A 337 26.02 -40.58 18.29
N ALA A 338 26.50 -39.62 17.49
CA ALA A 338 26.30 -38.20 17.72
C ALA A 338 24.81 -37.79 17.62
N GLN A 339 24.08 -38.28 16.62
CA GLN A 339 22.63 -38.02 16.48
C GLN A 339 21.85 -38.65 17.63
N ALA A 340 22.16 -39.89 18.02
CA ALA A 340 21.52 -40.56 19.16
C ALA A 340 21.75 -39.76 20.46
N HIS A 341 22.96 -39.27 20.69
CA HIS A 341 23.29 -38.47 21.86
C HIS A 341 22.58 -37.11 21.85
N HIS A 342 22.50 -36.45 20.69
CA HIS A 342 21.74 -35.21 20.53
C HIS A 342 20.24 -35.39 20.82
N ILE A 343 19.64 -36.48 20.32
CA ILE A 343 18.23 -36.83 20.58
C ILE A 343 18.03 -37.06 22.09
N ALA A 344 18.89 -37.86 22.73
CA ALA A 344 18.81 -38.12 24.16
C ALA A 344 18.93 -36.84 25.00
N ASN A 345 19.87 -35.96 24.67
CA ASN A 345 20.04 -34.67 25.35
C ASN A 345 18.85 -33.74 25.14
N SER A 346 18.26 -33.71 23.93
CA SER A 346 17.06 -32.92 23.64
C SER A 346 15.85 -33.40 24.44
N ILE A 347 15.65 -34.73 24.53
CA ILE A 347 14.59 -35.33 25.34
C ILE A 347 14.78 -34.99 26.82
N SER A 348 15.99 -35.15 27.34
CA SER A 348 16.33 -34.84 28.73
C SER A 348 16.09 -33.36 29.05
N SER A 349 16.55 -32.46 28.17
CA SER A 349 16.36 -31.01 28.31
C SER A 349 14.87 -30.62 28.32
N ASN A 350 14.09 -31.17 27.39
CA ASN A 350 12.65 -30.92 27.32
C ASN A 350 11.91 -31.45 28.55
N TRP A 351 12.27 -32.65 29.01
CA TRP A 351 11.72 -33.24 30.23
C TRP A 351 12.04 -32.37 31.46
N ASN A 352 13.30 -31.95 31.61
CA ASN A 352 13.72 -31.10 32.72
C ASN A 352 13.01 -29.74 32.70
N SER A 353 12.80 -29.16 31.52
CA SER A 353 12.05 -27.92 31.34
C SER A 353 10.59 -28.09 31.74
N LEU A 354 9.94 -29.18 31.33
CA LEU A 354 8.57 -29.50 31.71
C LEU A 354 8.45 -29.68 33.24
N VAL A 355 9.35 -30.45 33.85
CA VAL A 355 9.38 -30.67 35.30
C VAL A 355 9.61 -29.36 36.06
N SER A 356 10.47 -28.48 35.54
CA SER A 356 10.69 -27.14 36.10
C SER A 356 9.42 -26.28 36.05
N ALA A 357 8.72 -26.27 34.91
CA ALA A 357 7.46 -25.56 34.75
C ALA A 357 6.38 -26.10 35.71
N LEU A 358 6.24 -27.43 35.81
CA LEU A 358 5.33 -28.07 36.76
C LEU A 358 5.67 -27.71 38.20
N ARG A 359 6.96 -27.71 38.57
CA ARG A 359 7.41 -27.30 39.91
C ARG A 359 7.09 -25.83 40.19
N SER A 360 7.23 -24.96 39.19
CA SER A 360 6.86 -23.54 39.30
C SER A 360 5.35 -23.36 39.51
N LEU A 361 4.54 -24.09 38.74
CA LEU A 361 3.08 -24.12 38.90
C LEU A 361 2.66 -24.62 40.29
N CYS A 362 3.28 -25.69 40.79
CA CYS A 362 3.00 -26.23 42.13
C CYS A 362 3.35 -25.26 43.26
N ARG A 363 4.34 -24.38 43.06
CA ARG A 363 4.71 -23.36 44.06
C ARG A 363 3.77 -22.15 44.06
N GLY A 364 2.98 -21.95 42.99
CA GLY A 364 1.95 -20.91 42.91
C GLY A 364 2.46 -19.48 42.68
N ASN A 365 3.77 -19.29 42.50
CA ASN A 365 4.37 -17.94 42.43
C ASN A 365 4.32 -17.29 41.04
N ASP A 366 4.05 -18.06 39.98
CA ASP A 366 4.07 -17.58 38.59
C ASP A 366 2.67 -17.65 37.95
N TRP A 367 1.87 -16.62 38.22
CA TRP A 367 0.51 -16.50 37.70
C TRP A 367 0.45 -16.43 36.17
N LEU A 368 1.48 -15.85 35.54
CA LEU A 368 1.54 -15.71 34.09
C LEU A 368 1.80 -17.07 33.42
N LEU A 369 2.70 -17.87 33.99
CA LEU A 369 2.93 -19.26 33.58
C LEU A 369 1.66 -20.10 33.75
N PHE A 370 0.95 -19.94 34.87
CA PHE A 370 -0.32 -20.63 35.11
C PHE A 370 -1.37 -20.31 34.04
N LEU A 371 -1.60 -19.03 33.74
CA LEU A 371 -2.53 -18.61 32.68
C LEU A 371 -2.13 -19.17 31.31
N LYS A 372 -0.84 -19.10 30.95
CA LYS A 372 -0.33 -19.65 29.69
C LYS A 372 -0.60 -21.15 29.60
N VAL A 373 -0.22 -21.91 30.62
CA VAL A 373 -0.42 -23.36 30.65
C VAL A 373 -1.91 -23.72 30.65
N SER A 374 -2.73 -23.03 31.42
CA SER A 374 -4.19 -23.25 31.45
C SER A 374 -4.84 -22.94 30.10
N LEU A 375 -4.45 -21.86 29.43
CA LEU A 375 -4.97 -21.50 28.11
C LEU A 375 -4.50 -22.53 27.05
N SER A 376 -3.22 -22.92 27.09
CA SER A 376 -2.70 -23.97 26.21
C SER A 376 -3.42 -25.30 26.43
N LEU A 377 -3.67 -25.70 27.68
CA LEU A 377 -4.43 -26.90 28.01
C LEU A 377 -5.89 -26.79 27.61
N LEU A 378 -6.52 -25.61 27.69
CA LEU A 378 -7.86 -25.37 27.18
C LEU A 378 -7.92 -25.55 25.67
N VAL A 379 -6.94 -25.01 24.94
CA VAL A 379 -6.82 -25.21 23.49
C VAL A 379 -6.62 -26.69 23.16
N VAL A 380 -5.72 -27.38 23.88
CA VAL A 380 -5.52 -28.84 23.72
C VAL A 380 -6.81 -29.61 24.05
N SER A 381 -7.54 -29.22 25.08
CA SER A 381 -8.81 -29.83 25.48
C SER A 381 -9.86 -29.68 24.37
N ILE A 382 -10.02 -28.47 23.83
CA ILE A 382 -10.94 -28.20 22.71
C ILE A 382 -10.53 -29.03 21.49
N LEU A 383 -9.25 -29.03 21.12
CA LEU A 383 -8.73 -29.82 20.01
C LEU A 383 -8.90 -31.33 20.23
N SER A 384 -8.76 -31.82 21.47
CA SER A 384 -8.92 -33.23 21.83
C SER A 384 -10.38 -33.68 21.91
N SER A 385 -11.32 -32.74 22.11
CA SER A 385 -12.76 -33.00 22.09
C SER A 385 -13.33 -33.15 20.67
N MET A 386 -12.56 -32.73 19.67
CA MET A 386 -12.94 -32.87 18.26
C MET A 386 -12.72 -34.30 17.81
N SER A 387 -13.62 -34.80 16.94
CA SER A 387 -13.36 -36.06 16.26
C SER A 387 -12.07 -35.94 15.44
N SER A 388 -11.32 -37.03 15.36
CA SER A 388 -10.07 -37.07 14.60
C SER A 388 -10.25 -36.65 13.12
N GLN A 389 -11.45 -36.87 12.57
CA GLN A 389 -11.86 -36.41 11.25
C GLN A 389 -12.00 -34.89 11.17
N ALA A 390 -12.64 -34.27 12.17
CA ALA A 390 -12.83 -32.82 12.23
C ALA A 390 -11.49 -32.10 12.45
N ALA A 391 -10.63 -32.65 13.32
CA ALA A 391 -9.29 -32.11 13.56
C ALA A 391 -8.43 -32.10 12.28
N PHE A 392 -8.46 -33.18 11.49
CA PHE A 392 -7.71 -33.25 10.22
C PHE A 392 -8.23 -32.24 9.18
N LYS A 393 -9.56 -32.16 8.98
CA LYS A 393 -10.17 -31.20 8.03
C LYS A 393 -9.88 -29.74 8.40
N ILE A 394 -10.04 -29.41 9.68
CA ILE A 394 -9.81 -28.05 10.16
C ILE A 394 -8.32 -27.71 10.15
N GLY A 395 -7.44 -28.63 10.56
CA GLY A 395 -5.99 -28.43 10.51
C GLY A 395 -5.47 -28.21 9.08
N THR A 396 -5.89 -29.06 8.14
CA THR A 396 -5.52 -28.89 6.72
C THR A 396 -6.05 -27.59 6.14
N ALA A 397 -7.32 -27.24 6.39
CA ALA A 397 -7.85 -25.95 5.96
C ALA A 397 -7.04 -24.79 6.55
N LEU A 398 -6.83 -24.76 7.87
CA LEU A 398 -6.09 -23.70 8.57
C LEU A 398 -4.66 -23.53 8.07
N VAL A 399 -3.94 -24.60 7.75
CA VAL A 399 -2.57 -24.48 7.21
C VAL A 399 -2.60 -23.83 5.83
N PHE A 400 -3.43 -24.34 4.90
CA PHE A 400 -3.42 -23.86 3.51
C PHE A 400 -4.11 -22.51 3.32
N THR A 401 -5.12 -22.16 4.13
CA THR A 401 -5.76 -20.84 4.07
C THR A 401 -5.14 -19.85 5.04
N GLY A 402 -4.67 -20.30 6.21
CA GLY A 402 -4.15 -19.43 7.26
C GLY A 402 -2.79 -18.83 6.92
N PHE A 403 -1.85 -19.60 6.37
CA PHE A 403 -0.56 -19.05 5.93
C PHE A 403 -0.70 -18.08 4.75
N LYS A 404 -1.59 -18.38 3.81
CA LYS A 404 -1.92 -17.48 2.69
C LYS A 404 -2.64 -16.21 3.14
N ALA A 405 -3.55 -16.34 4.11
CA ALA A 405 -4.20 -15.19 4.71
C ALA A 405 -3.19 -14.34 5.48
N TYR A 406 -2.29 -14.96 6.25
CA TYR A 406 -1.23 -14.27 6.96
C TYR A 406 -0.35 -13.47 6.00
N GLU A 407 0.15 -14.07 4.92
CA GLU A 407 0.97 -13.36 3.92
C GLU A 407 0.25 -12.15 3.31
N LYS A 408 -1.06 -12.28 3.04
CA LYS A 408 -1.86 -11.18 2.48
C LYS A 408 -2.06 -10.02 3.47
N TRP A 409 -2.02 -10.30 4.76
CA TRP A 409 -2.31 -9.32 5.83
C TRP A 409 -1.12 -9.11 6.77
N GLU A 410 0.09 -9.50 6.35
CA GLU A 410 1.29 -9.59 7.20
C GLU A 410 1.57 -8.26 7.90
N ASP A 411 1.63 -7.17 7.14
CA ASP A 411 1.88 -5.82 7.67
C ASP A 411 0.80 -5.36 8.67
N SER A 412 -0.45 -5.73 8.41
CA SER A 412 -1.58 -5.36 9.28
C SER A 412 -1.58 -6.17 10.57
N ILE A 413 -1.27 -7.46 10.49
CA ILE A 413 -1.20 -8.36 11.65
C ILE A 413 -0.01 -7.97 12.53
N ASP A 414 1.15 -7.72 11.93
CA ASP A 414 2.35 -7.30 12.65
C ASP A 414 2.15 -5.94 13.36
N SER A 415 1.46 -4.99 12.72
CA SER A 415 1.08 -3.74 13.36
C SER A 415 0.15 -3.97 14.56
N MET A 416 -0.89 -4.80 14.40
CA MET A 416 -1.82 -5.10 15.49
C MET A 416 -1.15 -5.84 16.66
N VAL A 417 -0.22 -6.74 16.38
CA VAL A 417 0.58 -7.44 17.39
C VAL A 417 1.53 -6.48 18.10
N GLY A 418 2.16 -5.57 17.36
CA GLY A 418 2.98 -4.49 17.93
C GLY A 418 2.17 -3.60 18.88
N ASP A 419 0.98 -3.17 18.47
CA ASP A 419 0.09 -2.35 19.29
C ASP A 419 -0.39 -3.12 20.53
N ALA A 420 -0.78 -4.39 20.39
CA ALA A 420 -1.20 -5.24 21.49
C ALA A 420 -0.06 -5.51 22.50
N CYS A 421 1.17 -5.75 22.02
CA CYS A 421 2.35 -5.88 22.88
C CYS A 421 2.65 -4.58 23.63
N THR A 422 2.48 -3.42 22.99
CA THR A 422 2.68 -2.11 23.61
C THR A 422 1.63 -1.86 24.71
N ILE A 423 0.38 -2.24 24.47
CA ILE A 423 -0.71 -2.17 25.46
C ILE A 423 -0.41 -3.12 26.64
N LEU A 424 0.00 -4.36 26.38
CA LEU A 424 0.33 -5.33 27.43
C LEU A 424 1.54 -4.92 28.28
N LEU A 425 2.57 -4.31 27.67
CA LEU A 425 3.72 -3.76 28.40
C LEU A 425 3.33 -2.57 29.28
N HIS A 426 2.40 -1.72 28.83
CA HIS A 426 1.82 -0.66 29.66
C HIS A 426 1.03 -1.20 30.86
N PHE A 427 0.28 -2.30 30.69
CA PHE A 427 -0.42 -2.95 31.81
C PHE A 427 0.52 -3.67 32.78
N GLY A 428 1.67 -4.17 32.31
CA GLY A 428 2.72 -4.75 33.16
C GLY A 428 3.42 -3.69 34.02
N SER A 429 3.80 -2.56 33.43
CA SER A 429 4.52 -1.48 34.12
C SER A 429 3.64 -0.70 35.11
N ALA A 430 2.32 -0.62 34.87
CA ALA A 430 1.37 -0.05 35.82
C ALA A 430 1.23 -0.88 37.12
N LYS A 431 1.65 -2.15 37.12
CA LYS A 431 1.56 -3.03 38.30
C LYS A 431 2.79 -2.96 39.21
N GLU A 432 3.96 -2.60 38.68
CA GLU A 432 5.20 -2.42 39.45
C GLU A 432 5.33 -1.04 40.13
N SER A 433 4.45 -0.08 39.80
CA SER A 433 4.42 1.24 40.46
C SER A 433 3.43 1.33 41.63
N SER A 434 2.84 0.21 42.06
CA SER A 434 1.87 0.15 43.17
C SER A 434 2.17 -0.93 44.23
N SER A 435 3.41 -1.43 44.30
CA SER A 435 3.89 -2.29 45.40
C SER A 435 4.94 -1.58 46.23
#